data_AF-Q64F94-F1
#
_entry.id   AF-Q64F94-F1
#
_cell.length_a   1.000
_cell.length_b   1.000
_cell.length_c   1.000
_cell.angle_alpha   90.00
_cell.angle_beta   90.00
_cell.angle_gamma   90.00
#
_symmetry.space_group_name_H-M   'P 1'
#
loop_
_entity.id
_entity.type
_entity.pdbx_description
1 polymer ?
#
loop_
_entity_poly.entity_id
_entity_poly.type
_entity_poly.pdbx_seq_one_letter_code
_entity_poly.pdbx_strand_id
1 'polypeptide(L)' 'EGGIMGIQINWNCNLDRTSSLCLPRYSFRRLDTRDVDHNVSPGYNFRFAKYYSDLTGAERRTLIKAYGIRFDI' A
#
# COMPACT_ATOMS: atom_id res chain seq x y z
N GLU A 1 4.25 -13.05 1.81
CA GLU A 1 4.28 -12.05 0.72
C GLU A 1 3.48 -10.83 1.17
N GLY A 2 3.78 -9.64 0.65
CA GLY A 2 2.90 -8.48 0.84
C GLY A 2 1.94 -8.32 -0.34
N GLY A 3 1.26 -7.17 -0.40
CA GLY A 3 0.44 -6.83 -1.55
C GLY A 3 0.04 -5.37 -1.58
N ILE A 4 -0.72 -4.99 -2.60
CA ILE A 4 -1.24 -3.64 -2.77
C ILE A 4 -2.74 -3.72 -2.94
N MET A 5 -3.48 -3.00 -2.10
CA MET A 5 -4.94 -2.92 -2.11
C MET A 5 -5.36 -1.51 -2.50
N GLY A 6 -6.15 -1.39 -3.57
CA GLY A 6 -6.82 -0.16 -3.96
C GLY A 6 -8.17 -0.05 -3.25
N ILE A 7 -8.42 1.09 -2.61
CA ILE A 7 -9.67 1.51 -1.98
C ILE A 7 -10.25 2.62 -2.85
N GLN A 8 -11.10 2.28 -3.79
CA GLN A 8 -11.66 3.25 -4.71
C GLN A 8 -12.90 3.92 -4.10
N ILE A 9 -12.90 5.24 -4.05
CA ILE A 9 -14.04 6.04 -3.57
C ILE A 9 -14.65 6.77 -4.76
N ASN A 10 -15.81 6.30 -5.21
CA ASN A 10 -16.49 6.85 -6.37
C ASN A 10 -17.62 7.82 -5.96
N TRP A 11 -17.54 9.05 -6.45
CA TRP A 11 -18.58 10.08 -6.33
C TRP A 11 -19.28 10.27 -7.67
N ASN A 12 -20.20 9.36 -8.00
CA ASN A 12 -21.04 9.50 -9.18
C ASN A 12 -22.38 10.11 -8.76
N CYS A 13 -22.48 11.43 -8.86
CA CYS A 13 -23.61 12.20 -8.37
C CYS A 13 -24.40 12.84 -9.50
N ASN A 14 -25.72 12.68 -9.46
CA ASN A 14 -26.64 13.48 -10.25
C ASN A 14 -26.94 14.78 -9.51
N LEU A 15 -26.40 15.90 -10.02
CA LEU A 15 -26.51 17.23 -9.40
C LEU A 15 -27.89 17.88 -9.55
N ASP A 16 -28.80 17.30 -10.34
CA ASP A 16 -30.19 17.73 -10.45
C ASP A 16 -31.03 17.30 -9.22
N ARG A 17 -30.53 16.36 -8.42
CA ARG A 17 -31.18 15.87 -7.20
C ARG A 17 -30.63 16.57 -5.95
N THR A 18 -31.31 16.36 -4.81
CA THR A 18 -30.81 16.85 -3.52
C THR A 18 -29.39 16.36 -3.24
N SER A 19 -28.53 17.26 -2.75
CA SER A 19 -27.13 16.98 -2.40
C SER A 19 -26.97 15.84 -1.40
N SER A 20 -28.00 15.58 -0.58
CA SER A 20 -28.04 14.46 0.36
C SER A 20 -27.97 13.07 -0.30
N LEU A 21 -28.31 12.96 -1.58
CA LEU A 21 -28.23 11.71 -2.34
C LEU A 21 -26.84 11.46 -2.97
N CYS A 22 -25.95 12.46 -2.94
CA CYS A 22 -24.58 12.33 -3.42
C CYS A 22 -23.72 11.66 -2.33
N LEU A 23 -23.71 10.33 -2.33
CA LEU A 23 -22.96 9.52 -1.37
C LEU A 23 -21.81 8.77 -2.05
N PRO A 24 -20.67 8.59 -1.37
CA PRO A 24 -19.55 7.85 -1.92
C PRO A 24 -19.88 6.36 -2.03
N ARG A 25 -19.40 5.74 -3.11
CA ARG A 25 -19.41 4.28 -3.27
C ARG A 25 -17.98 3.75 -3.14
N TYR A 26 -17.78 2.84 -2.19
CA TYR A 26 -16.49 2.21 -1.94
C TYR A 26 -16.37 0.89 -2.71
N SER A 27 -15.25 0.67 -3.40
CA SER A 27 -14.88 -0.62 -3.96
C SER A 27 -13.43 -0.95 -3.66
N PHE A 28 -13.12 -2.25 -3.52
CA PHE A 28 -11.80 -2.73 -3.14
C PHE A 28 -11.25 -3.65 -4.23
N ARG A 29 -9.99 -3.44 -4.63
CA ARG A 29 -9.33 -4.31 -5.61
C ARG A 29 -7.87 -4.53 -5.25
N ARG A 30 -7.39 -5.76 -5.38
CA ARG A 30 -5.95 -6.04 -5.34
C ARG A 30 -5.28 -5.45 -6.59
N LEU A 31 -4.28 -4.59 -6.42
CA LEU A 31 -3.61 -3.90 -7.51
C LEU A 31 -2.37 -4.64 -8.00
N ASP A 32 -1.70 -5.42 -7.13
CA ASP A 32 -0.54 -6.25 -7.46
C ASP A 32 -0.94 -7.63 -8.02
N THR A 33 -2.08 -7.73 -8.70
CA THR A 33 -2.57 -9.00 -9.25
C THR A 33 -1.62 -9.45 -10.35
N ARG A 34 -1.04 -10.65 -10.18
CA ARG A 34 0.00 -11.17 -11.06
C ARG A 34 -0.54 -11.51 -12.43
N ASP A 35 0.22 -11.15 -13.44
CA ASP A 35 0.17 -11.84 -14.72
C ASP A 35 0.76 -13.25 -14.51
N VAL A 36 0.04 -14.29 -14.93
CA VAL A 36 0.42 -15.70 -14.68
C VAL A 36 1.78 -16.01 -15.33
N ASP A 37 2.10 -15.30 -16.39
CA ASP A 37 3.33 -15.44 -17.17
C ASP A 37 4.51 -14.62 -16.61
N HIS A 38 4.26 -13.67 -15.67
CA HIS A 38 5.28 -12.77 -15.13
C HIS A 38 5.31 -12.81 -13.58
N ASN A 39 5.90 -13.89 -13.05
CA ASN A 39 5.93 -14.19 -11.61
C ASN A 39 7.15 -13.62 -10.86
N VAL A 40 7.89 -12.67 -11.46
CA VAL A 40 9.09 -12.06 -10.85
C VAL A 40 8.69 -11.00 -9.83
N SER A 41 9.23 -11.09 -8.61
CA SER A 41 8.90 -10.23 -7.45
C SER A 41 7.43 -10.33 -6.97
N PRO A 42 7.00 -11.50 -6.46
CA PRO A 42 5.67 -11.68 -5.91
C PRO A 42 5.37 -10.79 -4.68
N GLY A 43 4.31 -9.99 -4.79
CA GLY A 43 3.77 -9.18 -3.67
C GLY A 43 4.54 -7.89 -3.38
N TYR A 44 4.36 -7.32 -2.18
CA TYR A 44 4.96 -6.05 -1.77
C TYR A 44 5.95 -6.22 -0.61
N ASN A 45 7.19 -5.76 -0.79
CA ASN A 45 8.21 -5.74 0.26
C ASN A 45 9.21 -4.60 0.06
N PHE A 46 9.83 -4.14 1.14
CA PHE A 46 10.91 -3.17 1.09
C PHE A 46 11.92 -3.43 2.21
N ARG A 47 13.15 -2.95 2.01
CA ARG A 47 14.21 -3.01 3.02
C ARG A 47 14.45 -1.61 3.59
N PHE A 48 14.57 -1.52 4.90
CA PHE A 48 14.98 -0.31 5.59
C PHE A 48 15.93 -0.67 6.72
N ALA A 49 16.73 0.28 7.21
CA ALA A 49 17.67 0.06 8.29
C ALA A 49 17.42 1.05 9.43
N LYS A 50 17.56 0.57 10.66
CA LYS A 50 17.66 1.42 11.86
C LYS A 50 19.14 1.52 12.22
N TYR A 51 19.64 2.74 12.37
CA TYR A 51 21.03 3.04 12.62
C TYR A 51 21.24 3.46 14.08
N TYR A 52 22.35 3.05 14.66
CA TYR A 52 22.72 3.31 16.05
C TYR A 52 24.23 3.53 16.12
N SER A 53 24.67 4.39 17.03
CA SER A 53 26.09 4.55 17.37
C SER A 53 26.33 3.99 18.76
N ASP A 54 27.40 3.22 18.94
CA ASP A 54 27.79 2.75 20.27
C ASP A 54 28.57 3.81 21.05
N LEU A 55 28.84 3.54 22.33
CA LEU A 55 29.60 4.44 23.22
C LEU A 55 31.03 4.71 22.72
N THR A 56 31.55 3.87 21.82
CA THR A 56 32.87 4.02 21.20
C THR A 56 32.81 4.76 19.86
N GLY A 57 31.63 5.23 19.43
CA GLY A 57 31.42 5.95 18.19
C GLY A 57 31.32 5.06 16.94
N ALA A 58 31.33 3.74 17.08
CA ALA A 58 31.18 2.84 15.95
C ALA A 58 29.70 2.76 15.52
N GLU A 59 29.47 2.89 14.22
CA GLU A 59 28.14 2.77 13.63
C GLU A 59 27.69 1.30 13.52
N ARG A 60 26.46 1.05 13.94
CA ARG A 60 25.78 -0.23 13.81
C ARG A 60 24.42 -0.02 13.17
N ARG A 61 23.92 -1.05 12.48
CA ARG A 61 22.56 -1.02 11.94
C ARG A 61 21.83 -2.35 12.08
N THR A 62 20.52 -2.26 12.27
CA THR A 62 19.59 -3.37 12.08
C THR A 62 18.94 -3.22 10.72
N LEU A 63 19.25 -4.12 9.78
CA LEU A 63 18.60 -4.18 8.47
C LEU A 63 17.31 -5.01 8.58
N ILE A 64 16.20 -4.44 8.13
CA ILE A 64 14.87 -5.04 8.20
C ILE A 64 14.35 -5.23 6.78
N LYS A 65 13.86 -6.43 6.48
CA LYS A 65 13.06 -6.70 5.28
C LYS A 65 11.60 -6.79 5.70
N ALA A 66 10.82 -5.77 5.40
CA ALA A 66 9.40 -5.71 5.74
C ALA A 66 8.53 -6.18 4.57
N TYR A 67 7.52 -6.97 4.91
CA TYR A 67 6.42 -7.36 4.02
C TYR A 67 5.14 -6.82 4.62
N GLY A 68 4.26 -6.27 3.78
CA GLY A 68 3.03 -5.68 4.27
C GLY A 68 2.04 -5.41 3.14
N ILE A 69 0.87 -4.90 3.51
CA ILE A 69 -0.17 -4.49 2.57
C ILE A 69 -0.12 -2.97 2.46
N ARG A 70 0.15 -2.45 1.26
CA ARG A 70 0.01 -1.02 0.97
C ARG A 70 -1.44 -0.75 0.56
N PHE A 71 -2.05 0.25 1.17
CA PHE A 71 -3.39 0.71 0.79
C PHE A 71 -3.25 1.99 -0.04
N ASP A 72 -3.77 1.97 -1.25
CA ASP A 72 -3.88 3.13 -2.14
C ASP A 72 -5.36 3.53 -2.17
N ILE A 73 -5.65 4.80 -1.89
CA ILE A 73 -7.01 5.35 -1.85
C ILE A 73 -7.24 6.20 -3.10
#